data_AF-A0A821VJB9-F1
#
_entry.id   AF-A0A821VJB9-F1
#
_cell.length_a   1.000
_cell.length_b   1.000
_cell.length_c   1.000
_cell.angle_alpha   90.00
_cell.angle_beta   90.00
_cell.angle_gamma   90.00
#
_symmetry.space_group_name_H-M   'P 1'
#
loop_
_entity.id
_entity.type
_entity.pdbx_description
1 polymer ?
#
loop_
_entity_poly.entity_id
_entity_poly.type
_entity_poly.pdbx_seq_one_letter_code
_entity_poly.pdbx_strand_id
1 'polypeptide(L)' 'MDLLQNFYETTLGALKETKNERLWFKTNLKLGKLYEEQQDYVKLQKILKELHKSCQTSEG' A
#
# COMPACT_ATOMS: atom_id res chain seq x y z
N MET A 1 -12.96 8.17 9.21
CA MET A 1 -11.99 7.19 8.67
C MET A 1 -12.76 5.91 8.41
N ASP A 2 -12.77 5.46 7.15
CA ASP A 2 -13.49 4.24 6.76
C ASP A 2 -12.80 3.01 7.34
N LEU A 3 -13.60 2.07 7.89
CA LEU A 3 -13.11 0.84 8.52
C LEU A 3 -12.09 0.09 7.63
N LEU A 4 -12.35 0.07 6.33
CA LEU A 4 -11.52 -0.61 5.34
C LEU A 4 -10.15 0.06 5.15
N GLN A 5 -10.08 1.41 5.19
CA GLN A 5 -8.82 2.14 5.14
C GLN A 5 -7.96 1.80 6.36
N ASN A 6 -8.54 1.88 7.57
CA ASN A 6 -7.83 1.58 8.81
C ASN A 6 -7.34 0.12 8.84
N PHE A 7 -8.14 -0.82 8.33
CA PHE A 7 -7.75 -2.22 8.21
C PHE A 7 -6.51 -2.38 7.32
N TYR A 8 -6.49 -1.76 6.15
CA TYR A 8 -5.34 -1.85 5.25
C TYR A 8 -4.10 -1.16 5.81
N GLU A 9 -4.21 0.04 6.38
CA GLU A 9 -3.08 0.74 7.00
C GLU A 9 -2.46 -0.07 8.15
N THR A 10 -3.29 -0.64 9.02
CA THR A 10 -2.83 -1.50 10.13
C THR A 10 -2.18 -2.77 9.62
N THR A 11 -2.80 -3.43 8.64
CA THR A 11 -2.27 -4.66 8.03
C THR A 11 -0.93 -4.40 7.36
N LEU A 12 -0.76 -3.27 6.66
CA LEU A 12 0.51 -2.90 6.04
C LEU A 12 1.65 -2.74 7.05
N GLY A 13 1.37 -2.18 8.23
CA GLY A 13 2.33 -2.11 9.33
C GLY A 13 2.83 -3.50 9.74
N ALA A 14 1.91 -4.41 10.03
CA ALA A 14 2.24 -5.78 10.42
C ALA A 14 2.97 -6.57 9.30
N LEU A 15 2.61 -6.36 8.03
CA LEU A 15 3.26 -7.02 6.90
C LEU A 15 4.70 -6.54 6.69
N LYS A 16 4.98 -5.26 6.99
CA LYS A 16 6.32 -4.69 6.94
C LYS A 16 7.22 -5.25 8.04
N GLU A 17 6.68 -5.43 9.25
CA GLU A 17 7.38 -6.06 10.38
C GLU A 17 7.73 -7.53 10.09
N THR A 18 6.80 -8.26 9.46
CA THR A 18 6.97 -9.68 9.11
C THR A 18 7.73 -9.92 7.80
N LYS A 19 8.18 -8.85 7.11
CA LYS A 19 8.88 -8.90 5.80
C LYS A 19 8.14 -9.71 4.73
N ASN A 20 6.81 -9.70 4.76
CA ASN A 20 5.99 -10.41 3.79
C ASN A 20 5.75 -9.54 2.55
N GLU A 21 6.81 -9.29 1.80
CA GLU A 21 6.85 -8.37 0.66
C GLU A 21 5.72 -8.63 -0.36
N ARG A 22 5.47 -9.90 -0.69
CA ARG A 22 4.44 -10.28 -1.67
C ARG A 22 3.04 -9.87 -1.24
N LEU A 23 2.68 -10.11 0.02
CA LEU A 23 1.36 -9.75 0.53
C LEU A 23 1.27 -8.24 0.81
N TRP A 24 2.36 -7.63 1.28
CA TRP A 24 2.50 -6.19 1.45
C TRP A 24 2.23 -5.44 0.14
N PHE A 25 2.84 -5.88 -0.96
CA PHE A 25 2.66 -5.28 -2.28
C PHE A 25 1.20 -5.36 -2.75
N LYS A 26 0.58 -6.54 -2.67
CA LYS A 26 -0.84 -6.74 -3.01
C LYS A 26 -1.79 -5.87 -2.16
N THR A 27 -1.44 -5.66 -0.89
CA THR A 27 -2.25 -4.86 0.04
C THR A 27 -2.14 -3.38 -0.28
N ASN A 28 -0.94 -2.89 -0.61
CA ASN A 28 -0.74 -1.53 -1.11
C ASN A 28 -1.51 -1.25 -2.39
N LEU A 29 -1.54 -2.20 -3.35
CA LEU A 29 -2.36 -2.03 -4.57
C LEU A 29 -3.84 -1.87 -4.26
N LYS A 30 -4.39 -2.66 -3.32
CA LYS A 30 -5.80 -2.54 -2.91
C LYS A 30 -6.08 -1.20 -2.24
N LEU A 31 -5.20 -0.74 -1.35
CA LEU A 31 -5.34 0.55 -0.69
C LEU A 31 -5.17 1.73 -1.67
N GLY A 32 -4.25 1.60 -2.63
CA GLY A 32 -4.09 2.58 -3.71
C GLY A 32 -5.37 2.73 -4.53
N LYS A 33 -5.97 1.61 -4.96
CA LYS A 33 -7.24 1.64 -5.70
C LYS A 33 -8.37 2.28 -4.89
N LEU A 34 -8.44 2.02 -3.57
CA LEU A 34 -9.40 2.70 -2.70
C LEU A 34 -9.23 4.23 -2.72
N TYR A 35 -8.00 4.72 -2.64
CA TYR A 35 -7.73 6.17 -2.72
C TYR A 35 -8.01 6.76 -4.10
N GLU A 36 -7.80 6.00 -5.17
CA GLU A 36 -8.19 6.40 -6.52
C GLU A 36 -9.72 6.57 -6.62
N GLU A 37 -10.49 5.60 -6.12
CA GLU A 37 -11.96 5.63 -6.09
C GLU A 37 -12.49 6.79 -5.23
N GLN A 38 -11.78 7.16 -4.16
CA GLN A 38 -12.09 8.30 -3.30
C GLN A 38 -11.54 9.65 -3.82
N GLN A 39 -10.84 9.65 -4.96
CA GLN A 39 -10.15 10.82 -5.51
C GLN A 39 -9.13 11.47 -4.54
N ASP A 40 -8.60 10.70 -3.56
CA ASP A 40 -7.55 11.14 -2.64
C ASP A 40 -6.17 10.91 -3.27
N TYR A 41 -5.84 11.76 -4.24
CA TYR A 41 -4.59 11.64 -5.01
C TYR A 41 -3.34 11.89 -4.17
N VAL A 42 -3.45 12.62 -3.05
CA VAL A 42 -2.33 12.89 -2.15
C VAL A 42 -1.89 11.60 -1.47
N LYS A 43 -2.84 10.80 -0.96
CA LYS A 43 -2.51 9.50 -0.36
C LYS A 43 -2.12 8.47 -1.43
N LEU A 44 -2.80 8.46 -2.58
CA LEU A 44 -2.43 7.59 -3.70
C LEU A 44 -0.98 7.81 -4.14
N GLN A 45 -0.54 9.07 -4.27
CA GLN A 45 0.84 9.38 -4.67
C GLN A 45 1.87 8.81 -3.69
N LYS A 46 1.56 8.76 -2.39
CA LYS A 46 2.45 8.15 -1.38
C LYS A 46 2.59 6.64 -1.61
N ILE A 47 1.48 5.93 -1.82
CA ILE A 47 1.48 4.49 -2.12
C ILE A 47 2.26 4.20 -3.39
N LEU A 48 2.00 4.95 -4.47
CA LEU A 48 2.70 4.74 -5.75
C LEU A 48 4.20 4.98 -5.62
N LYS A 49 4.64 5.97 -4.83
CA LYS A 49 6.07 6.19 -4.56
C LYS A 49 6.68 5.02 -3.79
N GLU A 50 5.97 4.43 -2.83
CA GLU A 50 6.48 3.29 -2.05
C GLU A 50 6.55 2.02 -2.92
N LEU A 51 5.50 1.74 -3.71
CA LEU A 51 5.46 0.64 -4.66
C LEU A 51 6.54 0.76 -5.74
N HIS A 52 6.73 1.97 -6.30
CA HIS A 52 7.78 2.17 -7.30
C HIS A 52 9.17 1.93 -6.70
N LYS A 53 9.41 2.33 -5.44
CA LYS A 53 10.66 2.04 -4.74
C LYS A 53 10.85 0.55 -4.49
N SER A 54 9.81 -0.20 -4.11
CA SER A 54 9.94 -1.65 -3.94
C SER A 54 10.34 -2.33 -5.25
N CYS A 55 9.85 -1.82 -6.38
CA CYS A 55 10.17 -2.32 -7.71
C CYS A 55 11.59 -1.99 -8.22
N GLN A 56 12.29 -1.06 -7.55
CA GLN A 56 13.69 -0.72 -7.90
C GLN A 56 14.71 -1.65 -7.23
N THR A 57 14.24 -2.60 -6.45
CA THR A 57 15.09 -3.64 -5.85
C THR A 57 15.33 -4.77 -6.85
N SER A 58 16.28 -5.66 -6.56
CA SER A 58 16.65 -6.77 -7.45
C SER A 58 15.51 -7.73 -7.83
N GLU A 59 14.36 -7.64 -7.15
CA GLU A 59 13.19 -8.50 -7.39
C GLU A 59 12.08 -7.83 -8.22
N GLY A 60 12.16 -6.51 -8.48
CA GLY A 60 11.33 -5.82 -9.47
C GLY A 60 9.94 -5.35 -9.04
#